data_AF-A0A1I4ZR85-F1
#
_entry.id   AF-A0A1I4ZR85-F1
#
_cell.length_a   1.000
_cell.length_b   1.000
_cell.length_c   1.000
_cell.angle_alpha   90.00
_cell.angle_beta   90.00
_cell.angle_gamma   90.00
#
_symmetry.space_group_name_H-M   'P 1'
#
loop_
_entity.id
_entity.type
_entity.pdbx_description
1 polymer ?
#
loop_
_entity_poly.entity_id
_entity_poly.type
_entity_poly.pdbx_seq_one_letter_code
_entity_poly.pdbx_strand_id
1 'polypeptide(L)'
;MEITAGQVDTAMFSRAMGIVMTNCGTGEYTVNGFPVVRVLDADQQPLDIAVGNGSRPVSAPDSYDAPPEPVTLRPGEQVTARVLWRNEVTSSTEAAVTGRYLEIAPAEGEPAQVVEPDGGVDLGTTGRLAVNAWAVR
;
A
#
# COMPACT_ATOMS: atom_id res chain seq x y z
N MET A 1 -8.22 14.96 -0.23
CA MET A 1 -8.13 13.61 -0.79
C MET A 1 -8.70 12.64 0.21
N GLU A 2 -9.38 11.60 -0.24
CA GLU A 2 -9.83 10.48 0.61
C GLU A 2 -9.20 9.20 0.07
N ILE A 3 -8.57 8.41 0.93
CA ILE A 3 -7.96 7.13 0.57
C ILE A 3 -8.77 6.00 1.22
N THR A 4 -9.20 5.05 0.41
CA THR A 4 -9.96 3.87 0.87
C THR A 4 -9.23 2.59 0.51
N ALA A 5 -9.37 1.58 1.37
CA ALA A 5 -8.85 0.24 1.14
C ALA A 5 -9.93 -0.65 0.51
N GLY A 6 -9.56 -1.37 -0.55
CA GLY A 6 -10.37 -2.41 -1.15
C GLY A 6 -10.30 -3.73 -0.39
N GLN A 7 -10.93 -4.76 -0.95
CA GLN A 7 -10.80 -6.13 -0.46
C GLN A 7 -9.36 -6.64 -0.64
N VAL A 8 -8.92 -7.48 0.29
CA VAL A 8 -7.62 -8.16 0.20
C VAL A 8 -7.80 -9.45 -0.62
N ASP A 9 -7.19 -9.50 -1.80
CA ASP A 9 -7.07 -10.73 -2.58
C ASP A 9 -5.95 -11.60 -1.99
N THR A 10 -6.22 -12.88 -1.80
CA THR A 10 -5.31 -13.83 -1.18
C THR A 10 -5.05 -15.01 -2.12
N ALA A 11 -3.77 -15.25 -2.45
CA ALA A 11 -3.39 -16.38 -3.28
C ALA A 11 -2.00 -16.90 -2.92
N MET A 12 -1.91 -18.18 -2.54
CA MET A 12 -0.65 -18.89 -2.22
C MET A 12 0.33 -18.01 -1.41
N PHE A 13 -0.05 -17.70 -0.17
CA PHE A 13 0.71 -16.86 0.77
C PHE A 13 0.86 -15.38 0.39
N SER A 14 0.41 -14.97 -0.80
CA SER A 14 0.39 -13.56 -1.22
C SER A 14 -0.90 -12.88 -0.76
N ARG A 15 -0.79 -11.57 -0.57
CA ARG A 15 -1.89 -10.64 -0.39
C ARG A 15 -1.71 -9.49 -1.36
N ALA A 16 -2.80 -9.07 -1.99
CA ALA A 16 -2.85 -7.86 -2.79
C ALA A 16 -4.10 -7.07 -2.42
N MET A 17 -3.94 -5.79 -2.12
CA MET A 17 -5.04 -4.91 -1.77
C MET A 17 -4.98 -3.68 -2.66
N GLY A 18 -6.07 -3.40 -3.37
CA GLY A 18 -6.23 -2.13 -4.06
C GLY A 18 -6.46 -1.01 -3.06
N ILE A 19 -5.85 0.15 -3.29
CA ILE A 19 -6.20 1.40 -2.61
C ILE A 19 -6.68 2.40 -3.65
N VAL A 20 -7.72 3.14 -3.29
CA VAL A 20 -8.35 4.14 -4.16
C VAL A 20 -8.22 5.50 -3.49
N MET A 21 -7.64 6.46 -4.20
CA MET A 21 -7.65 7.85 -3.78
C MET A 21 -8.64 8.65 -4.61
N THR A 22 -9.58 9.31 -3.95
CA THR A 22 -10.59 10.18 -4.56
C THR A 22 -10.30 11.66 -4.25
N ASN A 23 -10.39 12.52 -5.27
CA ASN A 23 -10.35 13.97 -5.06
C ASN A 23 -11.70 14.49 -4.55
N CYS A 24 -11.92 14.48 -3.23
CA CYS A 24 -13.11 15.04 -2.60
C CYS A 24 -13.05 16.57 -2.40
N GLY A 25 -12.03 17.25 -2.94
CA GLY A 25 -11.85 18.70 -2.84
C GLY A 25 -12.58 19.47 -3.95
N THR A 26 -12.28 20.77 -4.05
CA THR A 26 -12.88 21.67 -5.07
C THR A 26 -11.93 22.07 -6.19
N GLY A 27 -10.65 21.73 -6.09
CA GLY A 27 -9.60 22.05 -7.08
C GLY A 27 -8.98 20.79 -7.67
N GLU A 28 -8.19 20.96 -8.72
CA GLU A 28 -7.38 19.87 -9.29
C GLU A 28 -6.27 19.45 -8.30
N TYR A 29 -5.93 18.17 -8.32
CA TYR A 29 -4.83 17.60 -7.52
C TYR A 29 -3.98 16.68 -8.40
N THR A 30 -2.68 16.97 -8.51
CA THR A 30 -1.75 16.12 -9.27
C THR A 30 -0.99 15.21 -8.31
N VAL A 31 -1.14 13.91 -8.50
CA VAL A 31 -0.32 12.89 -7.83
C VAL A 31 0.72 12.35 -8.82
N ASN A 32 1.90 12.02 -8.32
CA ASN A 32 2.95 11.41 -9.13
C ASN A 32 3.72 10.39 -8.29
N GLY A 33 4.03 9.23 -8.87
CA GLY A 33 4.82 8.22 -8.20
C GLY A 33 4.00 7.25 -7.35
N PHE A 34 4.50 6.96 -6.16
CA PHE A 34 4.02 5.88 -5.30
C PHE A 34 3.38 6.47 -4.02
N PRO A 35 2.33 5.83 -3.49
CA PRO A 35 1.89 6.10 -2.13
C PRO A 35 3.05 5.85 -1.14
N VAL A 36 3.12 6.68 -0.09
CA VAL A 36 3.97 6.39 1.06
C VAL A 36 3.16 5.56 2.05
N VAL A 37 3.62 4.36 2.37
CA VAL A 37 2.90 3.41 3.22
C VAL A 37 3.76 3.07 4.44
N ARG A 38 3.14 3.08 5.62
CA ARG A 38 3.66 2.49 6.85
C ARG A 38 2.68 1.46 7.39
N VAL A 39 3.22 0.40 7.95
CA VAL A 39 2.42 -0.60 8.67
C VAL A 39 2.42 -0.23 10.15
N LEU A 40 1.24 -0.20 10.76
CA LEU A 40 1.06 0.08 12.17
C LEU A 40 0.57 -1.16 12.91
N ASP A 41 0.94 -1.28 14.18
CA ASP A 41 0.40 -2.29 15.09
C ASP A 41 -0.99 -1.92 15.62
N ALA A 42 -1.51 -2.71 16.57
CA ALA A 42 -2.82 -2.49 17.17
C ALA A 42 -2.92 -1.20 18.01
N ASP A 43 -1.80 -0.68 18.49
CA ASP A 43 -1.69 0.57 19.25
C ASP A 43 -1.32 1.76 18.33
N GLN A 44 -1.45 1.58 17.01
CA GLN A 44 -1.10 2.54 15.96
C GLN A 44 0.36 2.99 15.98
N GLN A 45 1.26 2.17 16.52
CA GLN A 45 2.70 2.43 16.46
C GLN A 45 3.29 1.87 15.16
N PRO A 46 4.21 2.59 14.51
CA PRO A 46 4.83 2.12 13.28
C PRO A 46 5.72 0.90 13.53
N LEU A 47 5.59 -0.10 12.67
CA LEU A 47 6.47 -1.27 12.64
C LEU A 47 7.72 -1.00 11.79
N ASP A 48 8.86 -1.50 12.25
CA ASP A 48 10.12 -1.45 11.49
C ASP A 48 10.14 -2.57 10.43
N ILE A 49 9.75 -2.21 9.21
CA ILE A 49 9.61 -3.13 8.06
C ILE A 49 10.16 -2.51 6.78
N ALA A 50 10.52 -3.35 5.82
CA ALA A 50 10.98 -2.90 4.51
C ALA A 50 9.79 -2.67 3.57
N VAL A 51 9.54 -1.42 3.22
CA VAL A 51 8.57 -1.03 2.18
C VAL A 51 9.32 -0.67 0.91
N GLY A 52 8.94 -1.25 -0.23
CA GLY A 52 9.56 -0.96 -1.51
C GLY A 52 8.56 -0.67 -2.63
N ASN A 53 9.03 0.04 -3.65
CA ASN A 53 8.25 0.42 -4.82
C ASN A 53 8.21 -0.70 -5.86
N GLY A 54 7.09 -0.80 -6.56
CA GLY A 54 6.78 -1.91 -7.45
C GLY A 54 6.50 -3.20 -6.68
N SER A 55 6.38 -4.31 -7.40
CA SER A 55 6.04 -5.63 -6.84
C SER A 55 7.28 -6.40 -6.37
N ARG A 56 8.47 -6.05 -6.90
CA ARG A 56 9.75 -6.75 -6.65
C ARG A 56 10.08 -7.09 -5.19
N PRO A 57 9.76 -6.26 -4.18
CA PRO A 57 10.06 -6.60 -2.79
C PRO A 57 9.40 -7.91 -2.32
N VAL A 58 8.28 -8.30 -2.92
CA VAL A 58 7.48 -9.46 -2.49
C VAL A 58 7.13 -10.42 -3.64
N SER A 59 7.14 -10.00 -4.90
CA SER A 59 6.80 -10.88 -6.03
C SER A 59 7.58 -10.53 -7.30
N ALA A 60 7.44 -11.37 -8.33
CA ALA A 60 7.87 -10.98 -9.67
C ALA A 60 7.06 -9.76 -10.17
N PRO A 61 7.63 -8.93 -11.06
CA PRO A 61 6.89 -7.82 -11.66
C PRO A 61 5.66 -8.30 -12.44
N ASP A 62 4.59 -7.53 -12.40
CA ASP A 62 3.35 -7.78 -13.13
C ASP A 62 2.87 -6.54 -13.90
N SER A 63 1.66 -6.57 -14.46
CA SER A 63 1.10 -5.45 -15.23
C SER A 63 0.90 -4.15 -14.41
N TYR A 64 1.05 -4.19 -13.08
CA TYR A 64 0.96 -3.03 -12.20
C TYR A 64 2.32 -2.36 -11.96
N ASP A 65 3.43 -2.96 -12.38
CA ASP A 65 4.79 -2.38 -12.38
C ASP A 65 5.04 -1.43 -13.55
N ALA A 66 4.01 -0.70 -13.98
CA ALA A 66 4.16 0.35 -14.98
C ALA A 66 5.03 1.49 -14.43
N PRO A 67 5.82 2.18 -15.27
CA PRO A 67 6.53 3.39 -14.87
C PRO A 67 5.57 4.40 -14.25
N PRO A 68 5.92 5.06 -13.13
CA PRO A 68 5.07 6.08 -12.55
C PRO A 68 4.96 7.28 -13.47
N GLU A 69 3.74 7.76 -13.68
CA GLU A 69 3.44 8.96 -14.43
C GLU A 69 2.57 9.93 -13.60
N PRO A 70 2.72 11.25 -13.77
CA PRO A 70 1.83 12.20 -13.12
C PRO A 70 0.37 12.03 -13.57
N VAL A 71 -0.55 12.00 -12.63
CA VAL A 71 -2.00 11.95 -12.85
C VAL A 71 -2.65 13.16 -12.19
N THR A 72 -3.32 14.00 -12.97
CA THR A 72 -4.12 15.12 -12.44
C THR A 72 -5.57 14.68 -12.28
N LEU A 73 -6.09 14.81 -11.05
CA LEU A 73 -7.45 14.50 -10.66
C LEU A 73 -8.27 15.77 -10.51
N ARG A 74 -9.35 15.88 -11.27
CA ARG A 74 -10.43 16.86 -11.02
C ARG A 74 -11.27 16.44 -9.80
N PRO A 75 -12.06 17.36 -9.22
CA PRO A 75 -13.03 17.00 -8.18
C PRO A 75 -13.90 15.79 -8.59
N GLY A 76 -13.91 14.76 -7.75
CA GLY A 76 -14.62 13.50 -7.95
C GLY A 76 -13.84 12.41 -8.72
N GLU A 77 -12.73 12.75 -9.38
CA GLU A 77 -11.90 11.76 -10.07
C GLU A 77 -11.06 10.93 -9.09
N GLN A 78 -10.66 9.75 -9.56
CA GLN A 78 -10.01 8.72 -8.77
C GLN A 78 -8.73 8.22 -9.42
N VAL A 79 -7.81 7.73 -8.59
CA VAL A 79 -6.61 7.02 -8.99
C VAL A 79 -6.41 5.81 -8.08
N THR A 80 -5.77 4.77 -8.59
CA THR A 80 -5.59 3.51 -7.85
C THR A 80 -4.12 3.15 -7.70
N ALA A 81 -3.79 2.49 -6.61
CA ALA A 81 -2.52 1.79 -6.41
C ALA A 81 -2.79 0.43 -5.76
N ARG A 82 -1.76 -0.39 -5.66
CA ARG A 82 -1.81 -1.69 -4.96
C ARG A 82 -0.78 -1.71 -3.85
N VAL A 83 -1.18 -2.29 -2.73
CA VAL A 83 -0.31 -2.71 -1.64
C VAL A 83 -0.23 -4.24 -1.68
N LEU A 84 0.99 -4.78 -1.64
CA LEU A 84 1.22 -6.22 -1.71
C LEU A 84 2.10 -6.67 -0.54
N TRP A 85 1.81 -7.83 0.00
CA TRP A 85 2.66 -8.47 0.98
C TRP A 85 2.54 -9.99 0.93
N ARG A 86 3.43 -10.68 1.66
CA ARG A 86 3.43 -12.14 1.75
C ARG A 86 3.55 -12.58 3.20
N ASN A 87 2.78 -13.61 3.52
CA ASN A 87 3.00 -14.40 4.72
C ASN A 87 4.04 -15.47 4.42
N GLU A 88 5.31 -15.07 4.47
CA GLU A 88 6.44 -15.93 4.16
C GLU A 88 7.36 -16.09 5.37
N VAL A 89 7.66 -17.34 5.72
CA VAL A 89 8.55 -17.70 6.82
C VAL A 89 9.86 -18.21 6.24
N THR A 90 10.92 -17.41 6.39
CA THR A 90 12.28 -17.71 5.95
C THR A 90 13.23 -17.94 7.11
N SER A 91 12.82 -17.59 8.33
CA SER A 91 13.59 -17.70 9.57
C SER A 91 12.80 -18.51 10.61
N SER A 92 13.47 -19.41 11.32
CA SER A 92 12.88 -20.18 12.42
C SER A 92 13.10 -19.54 13.80
N THR A 93 13.88 -18.45 13.87
CA THR A 93 14.26 -17.78 15.12
C THR A 93 13.69 -16.38 15.24
N GLU A 94 13.31 -15.75 14.12
CA GLU A 94 12.67 -14.44 14.12
C GLU A 94 11.16 -14.59 14.31
N ALA A 95 10.56 -13.67 15.06
CA ALA A 95 9.12 -13.62 15.22
C ALA A 95 8.46 -13.17 13.92
N ALA A 96 7.28 -13.71 13.62
CA ALA A 96 6.47 -13.20 12.53
C ALA A 96 6.00 -11.77 12.83
N VAL A 97 6.10 -10.89 11.85
CA VAL A 97 5.65 -9.51 11.92
C VAL A 97 4.20 -9.46 11.44
N THR A 98 3.31 -8.87 12.24
CA THR A 98 1.90 -8.65 11.90
C THR A 98 1.51 -7.22 12.23
N GLY A 99 0.93 -6.53 11.24
CA GLY A 99 0.32 -5.21 11.40
C GLY A 99 -1.19 -5.28 11.44
N ARG A 100 -1.81 -4.22 11.96
CA ARG A 100 -3.26 -4.04 11.99
C ARG A 100 -3.74 -2.96 11.03
N TYR A 101 -3.00 -1.87 10.93
CA TYR A 101 -3.38 -0.72 10.10
C TYR A 101 -2.31 -0.39 9.07
N LEU A 102 -2.72 0.33 8.04
CA LEU A 102 -1.81 1.03 7.13
C LEU A 102 -2.01 2.53 7.27
N GLU A 103 -0.93 3.27 7.51
CA GLU A 103 -0.88 4.71 7.33
C GLU A 103 -0.41 4.99 5.90
N ILE A 104 -1.23 5.71 5.12
CA ILE A 104 -1.02 5.91 3.69
C ILE A 104 -1.09 7.40 3.36
N ALA A 105 -0.04 7.94 2.78
CA ALA A 105 -0.03 9.29 2.19
C ALA A 105 0.01 9.22 0.66
N PRO A 106 -0.60 10.19 -0.05
CA PRO A 106 -0.50 10.28 -1.51
C PRO A 106 0.96 10.36 -2.02
N ALA A 107 1.80 11.10 -1.31
CA ALA A 107 3.22 11.29 -1.57
C ALA A 107 3.96 11.69 -0.28
N GLU A 108 5.29 11.78 -0.32
CA GLU A 108 6.11 12.23 0.81
C GLU A 108 5.76 13.68 1.22
N GLY A 109 5.59 13.90 2.52
CA GLY A 109 5.22 15.21 3.09
C GLY A 109 3.73 15.55 3.01
N GLU A 110 2.92 14.73 2.34
CA GLU A 110 1.48 14.91 2.28
C GLU A 110 0.76 14.28 3.50
N PRO A 111 -0.44 14.78 3.87
CA PRO A 111 -1.21 14.21 4.98
C PRO A 111 -1.55 12.74 4.76
N ALA A 112 -1.20 11.90 5.73
CA ALA A 112 -1.51 10.48 5.71
C ALA A 112 -2.91 10.19 6.26
N GLN A 113 -3.46 9.06 5.83
CA GLN A 113 -4.74 8.51 6.27
C GLN A 113 -4.54 7.08 6.75
N VAL A 114 -5.24 6.69 7.81
CA VAL A 114 -5.16 5.34 8.37
C VAL A 114 -6.31 4.50 7.84
N VAL A 115 -6.00 3.31 7.33
CA VAL A 115 -6.98 2.30 6.90
C VAL A 115 -6.72 0.98 7.61
N GLU A 116 -7.76 0.18 7.82
CA GLU A 116 -7.68 -1.18 8.39
C GLU A 116 -7.95 -2.20 7.27
N PRO A 117 -6.93 -2.89 6.74
CA PRO A 117 -7.12 -4.01 5.83
C PRO A 117 -7.91 -5.14 6.51
N ASP A 118 -8.83 -5.77 5.79
CA ASP A 118 -9.54 -6.94 6.31
C ASP A 118 -8.53 -8.07 6.60
N GLY A 119 -8.56 -8.61 7.82
CA GLY A 119 -7.60 -9.60 8.30
C GLY A 119 -6.21 -9.07 8.67
N GLY A 120 -5.94 -7.77 8.56
CA GLY A 120 -4.66 -7.15 8.92
C GLY A 120 -3.54 -7.39 7.89
N VAL A 121 -2.28 -7.24 8.33
CA VAL A 121 -1.09 -7.30 7.48
C VAL A 121 -0.10 -8.35 8.01
N ASP A 122 -0.20 -9.58 7.52
CA ASP A 122 0.61 -10.73 7.92
C ASP A 122 1.90 -10.88 7.08
N LEU A 123 2.99 -10.25 7.52
CA LEU A 123 4.26 -10.15 6.77
C LEU A 123 5.20 -11.38 6.91
N GLY A 124 4.79 -12.37 7.69
CA GLY A 124 5.65 -13.51 8.06
C GLY A 124 6.94 -13.04 8.74
N THR A 125 8.05 -13.75 8.53
CA THR A 125 9.36 -13.33 9.09
C THR A 125 10.15 -12.42 8.15
N THR A 126 9.61 -12.10 6.96
CA THR A 126 10.34 -11.28 5.99
C THR A 126 10.24 -9.79 6.30
N GLY A 127 9.13 -9.34 6.88
CA GLY A 127 8.87 -7.92 7.14
C GLY A 127 8.91 -7.08 5.86
N ARG A 128 8.40 -7.59 4.73
CA ARG A 128 8.44 -6.90 3.43
C ARG A 128 7.05 -6.57 2.91
N LEU A 129 6.91 -5.34 2.45
CA LEU A 129 5.71 -4.83 1.80
C LEU A 129 6.10 -4.09 0.51
N ALA A 130 5.24 -4.20 -0.48
CA ALA A 130 5.44 -3.63 -1.81
C ALA A 130 4.28 -2.71 -2.17
N VAL A 131 4.57 -1.65 -2.91
CA VAL A 131 3.58 -0.64 -3.32
C VAL A 131 3.76 -0.32 -4.80
N ASN A 132 2.71 -0.48 -5.61
CA ASN A 132 2.74 -0.03 -7.01
C ASN A 132 2.44 1.47 -7.13
N ALA A 133 2.83 2.06 -8.25
CA ALA A 133 2.57 3.46 -8.53
C ALA A 133 1.06 3.74 -8.65
N TRP A 134 0.70 4.99 -8.40
CA TRP A 134 -0.62 5.52 -8.73
C TRP A 134 -0.86 5.42 -10.24
N ALA A 135 -2.02 4.91 -10.64
CA ALA A 135 -2.45 4.83 -12.02
C ALA A 135 -3.98 4.93 -12.16
N VAL A 136 -4.42 5.50 -13.27
CA VAL A 136 -5.81 5.41 -13.73
C VAL A 136 -6.03 4.01 -14.27
N ARG A 137 -7.04 3.30 -13.77
CA ARG A 137 -7.39 1.93 -14.19
C ARG A 137 -8.88 1.76 -14.37
#